data_AF-A0A528KVE8-F1
#
_entry.id   AF-A0A528KVE8-F1
#
_cell.length_a   1.000
_cell.length_b   1.000
_cell.length_c   1.000
_cell.angle_alpha   90.00
_cell.angle_beta   90.00
_cell.angle_gamma   90.00
#
_symmetry.space_group_name_H-M   'P 1'
#
loop_
_entity.id
_entity.type
_entity.pdbx_description
1 polymer ?
#
loop_
_entity_poly.entity_id
_entity_poly.type
_entity_poly.pdbx_seq_one_letter_code
_entity_poly.pdbx_strand_id
1 'polypeptide(L)'
;MQNAIEILEDLVAFDCLPGTPNLTMVAYVVSLLARNNVQAHVVASGAEDRCGIHATIGPNVPGGILLSGHLDVVPAGEGWGSSPWRLRRTNGKLYGRGTADMKGFVAVVLSLVPLMATTTLRAPIHLAFSCDEEIGCLGIPYLIDAMRPRIAPPSAVLVGEPTQMDVVIGHKSSHSFVTSLGGLSGHSSRTDLGVSAVTAGARLITWLGDLADEIENGESRDERFFPAYTTVHC
;
A
#
# COMPACT_ATOMS: atom_id res chain seq x y z
N MET A 1 20.27 -15.77 -12.80
CA MET A 1 19.52 -14.58 -12.36
C MET A 1 18.06 -14.88 -12.62
N GLN A 2 17.21 -14.92 -11.58
CA GLN A 2 15.79 -15.22 -11.76
C GLN A 2 15.12 -14.02 -12.43
N ASN A 3 14.23 -14.26 -13.40
CA ASN A 3 13.63 -13.18 -14.18
C ASN A 3 12.58 -12.45 -13.33
N ALA A 4 12.52 -11.11 -13.40
CA ALA A 4 11.48 -10.31 -12.73
C ALA A 4 10.06 -10.80 -13.05
N ILE A 5 9.81 -11.27 -14.27
CA ILE A 5 8.49 -11.79 -14.66
C ILE A 5 8.17 -13.12 -13.95
N GLU A 6 9.17 -13.97 -13.70
CA GLU A 6 8.98 -15.22 -12.95
C GLU A 6 8.68 -14.94 -11.48
N ILE A 7 9.43 -14.00 -10.88
CA ILE A 7 9.15 -13.55 -9.51
C ILE A 7 7.75 -12.92 -9.44
N LEU A 8 7.36 -12.11 -10.43
CA LEU A 8 6.02 -11.54 -10.49
C LEU A 8 4.94 -12.62 -10.61
N GLU A 9 5.18 -13.66 -11.39
CA GLU A 9 4.26 -14.79 -11.54
C GLU A 9 4.03 -15.51 -10.20
N ASP A 10 5.10 -15.76 -9.45
CA ASP A 10 5.03 -16.32 -8.10
C ASP A 10 4.31 -15.36 -7.13
N LEU A 11 4.64 -14.06 -7.15
CA LEU A 11 4.02 -13.08 -6.27
C LEU A 11 2.52 -12.92 -6.53
N VAL A 12 2.09 -12.93 -7.79
CA VAL A 12 0.66 -12.87 -8.17
C VAL A 12 -0.11 -14.11 -7.71
N ALA A 13 0.54 -15.27 -7.58
CA ALA A 13 -0.11 -16.48 -7.12
C ALA A 13 -0.52 -16.45 -5.64
N PHE A 14 0.06 -15.55 -4.84
CA PHE A 14 -0.34 -15.34 -3.46
C PHE A 14 -1.47 -14.31 -3.36
N ASP A 15 -2.62 -14.72 -2.85
CA ASP A 15 -3.80 -13.89 -2.60
C ASP A 15 -3.73 -13.16 -1.24
N CYS A 16 -2.62 -12.45 -1.00
CA CYS A 16 -2.43 -11.68 0.23
C CYS A 16 -3.35 -10.46 0.25
N LEU A 17 -4.54 -10.62 0.83
CA LEU A 17 -5.50 -9.55 1.03
C LEU A 17 -5.20 -8.80 2.34
N PRO A 18 -5.50 -7.50 2.43
CA PRO A 18 -5.39 -6.74 3.65
C PRO A 18 -6.15 -7.38 4.82
N GLY A 19 -5.53 -7.40 5.99
CA GLY A 19 -6.11 -8.00 7.19
C GLY A 19 -6.06 -9.53 7.24
N THR A 20 -5.50 -10.20 6.21
CA THR A 20 -5.38 -11.66 6.17
C THR A 20 -3.92 -12.12 6.35
N PRO A 21 -3.69 -13.38 6.79
CA PRO A 21 -2.34 -13.90 6.93
C PRO A 21 -1.53 -13.87 5.63
N ASN A 22 -0.26 -13.45 5.68
CA ASN A 22 0.62 -13.35 4.50
C ASN A 22 1.93 -14.16 4.62
N LEU A 23 2.04 -15.02 5.62
CA LEU A 23 3.28 -15.72 5.99
C LEU A 23 3.91 -16.53 4.84
N THR A 24 3.10 -17.12 3.95
CA THR A 24 3.62 -17.90 2.82
C THR A 24 4.35 -17.01 1.80
N MET A 25 3.80 -15.84 1.48
CA MET A 25 4.48 -14.87 0.61
C MET A 25 5.72 -14.32 1.31
N VAL A 26 5.63 -14.03 2.60
CA VAL A 26 6.77 -13.55 3.40
C VAL A 26 7.91 -14.57 3.38
N ALA A 27 7.61 -15.85 3.60
CA ALA A 27 8.60 -16.92 3.53
C ALA A 27 9.22 -17.05 2.13
N TYR A 28 8.43 -16.89 1.06
CA TYR A 28 8.94 -16.86 -0.30
C TYR A 28 9.94 -15.72 -0.51
N VAL A 29 9.60 -14.49 -0.14
CA VAL A 29 10.49 -13.31 -0.28
C VAL A 29 11.75 -13.48 0.57
N VAL A 30 11.62 -13.92 1.82
CA VAL A 30 12.77 -14.23 2.70
C VAL A 30 13.69 -15.27 2.05
N SER A 31 13.13 -16.29 1.40
CA SER A 31 13.93 -17.31 0.71
C SER A 31 14.72 -16.75 -0.47
N LEU A 32 14.16 -15.79 -1.22
CA LEU A 32 14.86 -15.11 -2.32
C LEU A 32 16.03 -14.27 -1.82
N LEU A 33 15.84 -13.55 -0.71
CA LEU A 33 16.89 -12.77 -0.07
C LEU A 33 18.01 -13.68 0.49
N ALA A 34 17.63 -14.75 1.19
CA ALA A 34 18.57 -15.70 1.79
C ALA A 34 19.46 -16.40 0.76
N ARG A 35 18.92 -16.75 -0.43
CA ARG A 35 19.70 -17.32 -1.56
C ARG A 35 20.84 -16.41 -2.03
N ASN A 36 20.77 -15.12 -1.73
CA ASN A 36 21.77 -14.11 -2.09
C ASN A 36 22.56 -13.61 -0.87
N ASN A 37 22.54 -14.35 0.25
CA ASN A 37 23.17 -13.97 1.52
C ASN A 37 22.70 -12.61 2.08
N VAL A 38 21.48 -12.20 1.73
CA VAL A 38 20.87 -10.98 2.28
C VAL A 38 20.01 -11.38 3.48
N GLN A 39 20.35 -10.87 4.66
CA GLN A 39 19.56 -11.09 5.86
C GLN A 39 18.27 -10.27 5.80
N ALA A 40 17.14 -10.98 5.87
CA ALA A 40 15.82 -10.39 5.99
C ALA A 40 15.37 -10.36 7.45
N HIS A 41 14.69 -9.30 7.85
CA HIS A 41 14.01 -9.16 9.13
C HIS A 41 12.51 -9.13 8.90
N VAL A 42 11.80 -10.09 9.51
CA VAL A 42 10.33 -10.17 9.45
C VAL A 42 9.76 -9.40 10.63
N VAL A 43 8.75 -8.56 10.38
CA VAL A 43 8.16 -7.66 11.36
C VAL A 43 6.65 -7.83 11.39
N ALA A 44 6.09 -8.22 12.54
CA ALA A 44 4.65 -8.36 12.73
C ALA A 44 3.93 -6.99 12.72
N SER A 45 2.78 -6.92 12.04
CA SER A 45 1.89 -5.76 11.89
C SER A 45 0.75 -5.84 12.91
N GLY A 46 1.10 -5.72 14.20
CA GLY A 46 0.16 -5.84 15.33
C GLY A 46 -0.39 -7.25 15.58
N ALA A 47 -0.38 -8.14 14.59
CA ALA A 47 -0.68 -9.57 14.70
C ALA A 47 0.48 -10.40 14.12
N GLU A 48 0.73 -11.59 14.67
CA GLU A 48 1.89 -12.42 14.32
C GLU A 48 1.80 -13.04 12.91
N ASP A 49 0.61 -13.08 12.32
CA ASP A 49 0.33 -13.70 11.03
C ASP A 49 0.33 -12.72 9.84
N ARG A 50 0.46 -11.41 10.13
CA ARG A 50 0.58 -10.35 9.13
C ARG A 50 1.92 -9.67 9.31
N CYS A 51 2.80 -9.84 8.33
CA CYS A 51 4.18 -9.43 8.47
C CYS A 51 4.67 -8.58 7.30
N GLY A 52 5.42 -7.53 7.62
CA GLY A 52 6.33 -6.84 6.70
C GLY A 52 7.73 -7.44 6.74
N ILE A 53 8.58 -6.99 5.81
CA ILE A 53 9.98 -7.39 5.69
C ILE A 53 10.84 -6.15 5.55
N HIS A 54 11.98 -6.11 6.24
CA HIS A 54 13.06 -5.20 5.88
C HIS A 54 14.40 -5.90 5.73
N ALA A 55 15.25 -5.36 4.88
CA ALA A 55 16.61 -5.87 4.65
C ALA A 55 17.57 -4.72 4.29
N THR A 56 18.86 -4.93 4.46
CA THR A 56 19.91 -3.98 4.04
C THR A 56 20.96 -4.71 3.22
N ILE A 57 21.32 -4.15 2.06
CA ILE A 57 22.37 -4.65 1.18
C ILE A 57 23.46 -3.59 1.09
N GLY A 58 24.71 -4.00 1.31
CA GLY A 58 25.86 -3.10 1.36
C GLY A 58 26.19 -2.58 2.77
N PRO A 59 27.08 -1.58 2.89
CA PRO A 59 27.51 -1.06 4.18
C PRO A 59 26.37 -0.30 4.88
N ASN A 60 26.13 -0.58 6.17
CA ASN A 60 25.12 0.11 6.96
C ASN A 60 25.65 1.47 7.47
N VAL A 61 25.79 2.42 6.54
CA VAL A 61 26.29 3.79 6.78
C VAL A 61 25.27 4.81 6.28
N PRO A 62 25.26 6.06 6.80
CA PRO A 62 24.30 7.08 6.35
C PRO A 62 24.36 7.31 4.84
N GLY A 63 23.19 7.57 4.27
CA GLY A 63 23.02 7.77 2.84
C GLY A 63 22.37 6.58 2.15
N GLY A 64 22.58 6.44 0.84
CA GLY A 64 21.94 5.37 0.08
C GLY A 64 20.44 5.60 -0.10
N ILE A 65 19.72 4.52 -0.43
CA ILE A 65 18.31 4.57 -0.81
C ILE A 65 17.49 3.50 -0.08
N LEU A 66 16.24 3.83 0.23
CA LEU A 66 15.22 2.88 0.67
C LEU A 66 14.27 2.59 -0.50
N LEU A 67 14.17 1.33 -0.89
CA LEU A 67 13.16 0.84 -1.85
C LEU A 67 11.96 0.34 -1.05
N SER A 68 10.85 1.06 -1.14
CA SER A 68 9.63 0.79 -0.37
C SER A 68 8.52 0.26 -1.26
N GLY A 69 7.85 -0.79 -0.82
CA GLY A 69 6.62 -1.27 -1.44
C GLY A 69 5.75 -2.05 -0.47
N HIS A 70 4.59 -2.50 -0.94
CA HIS A 70 3.68 -3.35 -0.16
C HIS A 70 3.48 -4.71 -0.84
N LEU A 71 3.07 -5.69 -0.03
CA LEU A 71 2.89 -7.09 -0.43
C LEU A 71 1.42 -7.48 -0.58
N ASP A 72 0.53 -6.75 0.10
CA ASP A 72 -0.91 -6.93 0.01
C ASP A 72 -1.47 -6.40 -1.30
N VAL A 73 -2.72 -6.74 -1.58
CA VAL A 73 -3.45 -6.29 -2.76
C VAL A 73 -4.93 -6.18 -2.43
N VAL A 74 -5.64 -5.21 -3.00
CA VAL A 74 -7.11 -5.18 -2.88
C VAL A 74 -7.79 -6.45 -3.43
N PRO A 75 -8.99 -6.81 -2.94
CA PRO A 75 -9.77 -7.91 -3.47
C PRO A 75 -9.90 -7.91 -5.00
N ALA A 76 -9.88 -9.10 -5.58
CA ALA A 76 -10.24 -9.24 -6.99
C ALA A 76 -11.74 -9.02 -7.13
N GLY A 77 -12.13 -7.94 -7.81
CA GLY A 77 -13.52 -7.70 -8.20
C GLY A 77 -13.99 -8.70 -9.26
N GLU A 78 -15.18 -8.45 -9.80
CA GLU A 78 -15.75 -9.28 -10.87
C GLU A 78 -15.17 -8.93 -12.25
N GLY A 79 -15.50 -9.73 -13.27
CA GLY A 79 -15.18 -9.42 -14.67
C GLY A 79 -13.82 -9.92 -15.17
N TRP A 80 -13.08 -10.69 -14.37
CA TRP A 80 -11.85 -11.31 -14.83
C TRP A 80 -12.12 -12.44 -15.84
N GLY A 81 -11.53 -12.34 -17.04
CA GLY A 81 -11.59 -13.42 -18.04
C GLY A 81 -10.74 -14.65 -17.71
N SER A 82 -9.97 -14.62 -16.62
CA SER A 82 -9.13 -15.72 -16.11
C SER A 82 -8.86 -15.50 -14.63
N SER A 83 -8.33 -16.49 -13.90
CA SER A 83 -8.00 -16.29 -12.47
C SER A 83 -7.13 -15.04 -12.24
N PRO A 84 -7.49 -14.14 -11.31
CA PRO A 84 -6.67 -12.97 -10.94
C PRO A 84 -5.34 -13.36 -10.30
N TRP A 85 -5.28 -14.56 -9.73
CA TRP A 85 -4.14 -15.14 -9.02
C TRP A 85 -3.24 -15.98 -9.94
N ARG A 86 -3.38 -15.84 -11.26
CA ARG A 86 -2.53 -16.48 -12.25
C ARG A 86 -2.08 -15.45 -13.25
N LEU A 87 -0.78 -15.18 -13.31
CA LEU A 87 -0.21 -14.23 -14.24
C LEU A 87 -0.48 -14.68 -15.69
N ARG A 88 -1.13 -13.82 -16.48
CA ARG A 88 -1.36 -14.05 -17.91
C ARG A 88 -0.58 -13.06 -18.74
N ARG A 89 0.17 -13.55 -19.71
CA ARG A 89 0.90 -12.73 -20.69
C ARG A 89 0.07 -12.64 -21.97
N THR A 90 -0.30 -11.43 -22.39
CA THR A 90 -1.15 -11.22 -23.56
C THR A 90 -0.87 -9.85 -24.15
N ASN A 91 -0.65 -9.77 -25.46
CA ASN A 91 -0.46 -8.50 -26.18
C ASN A 91 0.60 -7.58 -25.55
N GLY A 92 1.72 -8.15 -25.11
CA GLY A 92 2.80 -7.41 -24.45
C GLY A 92 2.49 -6.92 -23.03
N LYS A 93 1.35 -7.32 -22.45
CA LYS A 93 0.92 -6.95 -21.09
C LYS A 93 0.88 -8.17 -20.18
N LEU A 94 1.04 -7.90 -18.88
CA LEU A 94 0.98 -8.88 -17.80
C LEU A 94 -0.26 -8.62 -16.95
N TYR A 95 -1.18 -9.57 -16.94
CA TYR A 95 -2.46 -9.48 -16.25
C TYR A 95 -2.47 -10.38 -15.02
N GLY A 96 -2.83 -9.81 -13.87
CA GLY A 96 -2.94 -10.48 -12.58
C GLY A 96 -3.20 -9.45 -11.50
N ARG A 97 -3.83 -9.84 -10.38
CA ARG A 97 -4.03 -8.91 -9.26
C ARG A 97 -2.67 -8.58 -8.65
N GLY A 98 -2.39 -7.28 -8.59
CA GLY A 98 -1.16 -6.72 -8.05
C GLY A 98 -0.03 -6.52 -9.06
N THR A 99 -0.25 -6.80 -10.35
CA THR A 99 0.82 -6.61 -11.35
C THR A 99 1.26 -5.17 -11.48
N ALA A 100 0.33 -4.22 -11.41
CA ALA A 100 0.62 -2.79 -11.37
C ALA A 100 0.84 -2.29 -9.94
N ASP A 101 -0.03 -2.71 -9.01
CA ASP A 101 -0.10 -2.19 -7.63
C ASP A 101 0.04 -3.31 -6.58
N MET A 102 1.22 -3.54 -6.02
CA MET A 102 2.51 -3.06 -6.54
C MET A 102 3.56 -4.18 -6.62
N LYS A 103 3.10 -5.44 -6.73
CA LYS A 103 3.97 -6.63 -6.84
C LYS A 103 4.91 -6.57 -8.04
N GLY A 104 4.54 -5.86 -9.10
CA GLY A 104 5.42 -5.59 -10.23
C GLY A 104 6.74 -4.92 -9.82
N PHE A 105 6.65 -3.86 -9.02
CA PHE A 105 7.82 -3.19 -8.46
C PHE A 105 8.63 -4.12 -7.55
N VAL A 106 7.94 -4.81 -6.62
CA VAL A 106 8.59 -5.74 -5.69
C VAL A 106 9.36 -6.83 -6.45
N ALA A 107 8.77 -7.39 -7.51
CA ALA A 107 9.41 -8.39 -8.35
C ALA A 107 10.68 -7.87 -9.05
N VAL A 108 10.66 -6.62 -9.56
CA VAL A 108 11.84 -5.98 -10.15
C VAL A 108 12.93 -5.82 -9.11
N VAL A 109 12.60 -5.28 -7.93
CA VAL A 109 13.56 -5.10 -6.84
C VAL A 109 14.20 -6.44 -6.45
N LEU A 110 13.40 -7.48 -6.22
CA LEU A 110 13.88 -8.80 -5.86
C LEU A 110 14.74 -9.45 -6.95
N SER A 111 14.43 -9.21 -8.24
CA SER A 111 15.23 -9.71 -9.36
C SER A 111 16.64 -9.09 -9.42
N LEU A 112 16.80 -7.88 -8.88
CA LEU A 112 18.07 -7.15 -8.84
C LEU A 112 18.90 -7.45 -7.59
N VAL A 113 18.33 -8.11 -6.57
CA VAL A 113 19.06 -8.50 -5.34
C VAL A 113 20.37 -9.24 -5.62
N PRO A 114 20.46 -10.22 -6.54
CA PRO A 114 21.73 -10.89 -6.84
C PRO A 114 22.82 -9.92 -7.33
N LEU A 115 22.43 -8.93 -8.14
CA LEU A 115 23.35 -7.90 -8.63
C LEU A 115 23.76 -6.96 -7.49
N MET A 116 22.80 -6.51 -6.69
CA MET A 116 23.06 -5.63 -5.54
C MET A 116 24.00 -6.31 -4.52
N ALA A 117 23.79 -7.59 -4.23
CA ALA A 117 24.57 -8.36 -3.26
C ALA A 117 26.01 -8.66 -3.71
N THR A 118 26.26 -8.73 -5.02
CA THR A 118 27.60 -8.97 -5.59
C THR A 118 28.34 -7.68 -5.95
N THR A 119 27.67 -6.53 -5.91
CA THR A 119 28.27 -5.23 -6.21
C THR A 119 28.91 -4.64 -4.95
N THR A 120 30.12 -4.08 -5.08
CA THR A 120 30.74 -3.29 -4.00
C THR A 120 30.05 -1.93 -3.89
N LEU A 121 29.02 -1.85 -3.05
CA LEU A 121 28.25 -0.64 -2.81
C LEU A 121 28.99 0.33 -1.86
N ARG A 122 28.98 1.63 -2.19
CA ARG A 122 29.52 2.71 -1.32
C ARG A 122 28.52 3.20 -0.27
N ALA A 123 27.24 2.90 -0.46
CA ALA A 123 26.12 3.29 0.40
C ALA A 123 25.07 2.17 0.38
N PRO A 124 24.22 2.06 1.41
CA PRO A 124 23.27 0.95 1.50
C PRO A 124 22.13 1.06 0.51
N ILE A 125 21.58 -0.11 0.14
CA ILE A 125 20.24 -0.24 -0.41
C ILE A 125 19.40 -0.92 0.68
N HIS A 126 18.45 -0.19 1.23
CA HIS A 126 17.47 -0.74 2.17
C HIS A 126 16.24 -1.21 1.40
N LEU A 127 15.67 -2.33 1.80
CA LEU A 127 14.39 -2.84 1.30
C LEU A 127 13.37 -2.74 2.44
N ALA A 128 12.18 -2.22 2.15
CA ALA A 128 11.03 -2.25 3.05
C ALA A 128 9.80 -2.72 2.28
N PHE A 129 9.27 -3.87 2.66
CA PHE A 129 8.04 -4.42 2.09
C PHE A 129 6.99 -4.53 3.20
N SER A 130 6.00 -3.65 3.19
CA SER A 130 4.92 -3.64 4.19
C SER A 130 3.81 -4.63 3.85
N CYS A 131 2.94 -4.87 4.83
CA CYS A 131 1.61 -5.43 4.63
C CYS A 131 0.56 -4.45 5.14
N ASP A 132 -0.70 -4.69 4.78
CA ASP A 132 -1.86 -3.88 5.17
C ASP A 132 -1.72 -2.40 4.78
N GLU A 133 -1.12 -2.14 3.61
CA GLU A 133 -1.02 -0.78 3.05
C GLU A 133 -2.40 -0.29 2.61
N GLU A 134 -3.13 -1.15 1.89
CA GLU A 134 -4.37 -0.82 1.18
C GLU A 134 -5.57 -0.50 2.09
N ILE A 135 -5.40 -0.69 3.41
CA ILE A 135 -6.40 -0.40 4.46
C ILE A 135 -5.96 0.73 5.39
N GLY A 136 -5.09 1.63 4.90
CA GLY A 136 -4.66 2.83 5.62
C GLY A 136 -3.26 2.71 6.23
N CYS A 137 -2.35 2.04 5.52
CA CYS A 137 -0.94 1.94 5.87
C CYS A 137 -0.68 1.33 7.27
N LEU A 138 -1.51 0.39 7.70
CA LEU A 138 -1.53 -0.10 9.09
C LEU A 138 -0.23 -0.81 9.50
N GLY A 139 0.45 -1.47 8.56
CA GLY A 139 1.72 -2.15 8.84
C GLY A 139 2.96 -1.27 8.79
N ILE A 140 2.87 -0.07 8.20
CA ILE A 140 4.03 0.81 8.01
C ILE A 140 4.62 1.31 9.35
N PRO A 141 3.83 1.75 10.35
CA PRO A 141 4.37 2.18 11.65
C PRO A 141 5.24 1.11 12.33
N TYR A 142 4.77 -0.15 12.35
CA TYR A 142 5.52 -1.27 12.92
C TYR A 142 6.85 -1.50 12.19
N LEU A 143 6.82 -1.41 10.85
CA LEU A 143 8.01 -1.57 10.03
C LEU A 143 9.02 -0.44 10.29
N ILE A 144 8.57 0.82 10.39
CA ILE A 144 9.42 1.96 10.74
C ILE A 144 10.05 1.79 12.12
N ASP A 145 9.27 1.41 13.13
CA ASP A 145 9.75 1.22 14.50
C ASP A 145 10.79 0.09 14.60
N ALA A 146 10.61 -0.97 13.81
CA ALA A 146 11.60 -2.05 13.71
C ALA A 146 12.86 -1.62 12.94
N MET A 147 12.73 -0.80 11.89
CA MET A 147 13.85 -0.40 11.05
C MET A 147 14.73 0.67 11.70
N ARG A 148 14.12 1.67 12.33
CA ARG A 148 14.80 2.85 12.88
C ARG A 148 16.03 2.53 13.76
N PRO A 149 16.01 1.54 14.68
CA PRO A 149 17.19 1.20 15.47
C PRO A 149 18.22 0.34 14.73
N ARG A 150 17.92 -0.18 13.53
CA ARG A 150 18.73 -1.18 12.82
C ARG A 150 19.42 -0.64 11.57
N ILE A 151 18.84 0.35 10.91
CA ILE A 151 19.37 0.89 9.66
C ILE A 151 19.95 2.29 9.85
N ALA A 152 21.00 2.61 9.09
CA ALA A 152 21.43 3.98 8.94
C ALA A 152 20.38 4.81 8.16
N PRO A 153 20.26 6.12 8.42
CA PRO A 153 19.27 6.94 7.72
C PRO A 153 19.53 6.99 6.19
N PRO A 154 18.53 6.63 5.36
CA PRO A 154 18.65 6.75 3.91
C PRO A 154 18.63 8.22 3.46
N SER A 155 19.26 8.54 2.32
CA SER A 155 19.17 9.87 1.71
C SER A 155 17.90 10.07 0.88
N ALA A 156 17.30 8.99 0.40
CA ALA A 156 16.06 9.02 -0.37
C ALA A 156 15.23 7.76 -0.14
N VAL A 157 13.92 7.89 -0.31
CA VAL A 157 12.97 6.78 -0.34
C VAL A 157 12.33 6.76 -1.72
N LEU A 158 12.39 5.62 -2.39
CA LEU A 158 11.67 5.35 -3.62
C LEU A 158 10.52 4.43 -3.28
N VAL A 159 9.31 4.97 -3.35
CA VAL A 159 8.06 4.22 -3.19
C VAL A 159 7.63 3.75 -4.57
N GLY A 160 7.45 2.44 -4.73
CA GLY A 160 7.21 1.81 -6.03
C GLY A 160 5.78 1.86 -6.57
N GLU A 161 4.94 2.75 -6.05
CA GLU A 161 3.54 2.88 -6.48
C GLU A 161 3.41 3.20 -7.98
N PRO A 162 2.30 2.79 -8.63
CA PRO A 162 2.13 2.98 -10.06
C PRO A 162 1.79 4.45 -10.38
N THR A 163 2.81 5.19 -10.81
CA THR A 163 2.70 6.62 -11.21
C THR A 163 2.69 6.82 -12.72
N GLN A 164 2.31 5.80 -13.50
CA GLN A 164 2.45 5.80 -14.96
C GLN A 164 3.89 6.07 -15.46
N MET A 165 4.89 5.70 -14.66
CA MET A 165 6.33 5.96 -14.88
C MET A 165 6.77 7.42 -14.68
N ASP A 166 5.91 8.28 -14.11
CA ASP A 166 6.28 9.64 -13.72
C ASP A 166 6.87 9.69 -12.30
N VAL A 167 7.65 10.73 -12.02
CA VAL A 167 8.18 10.98 -10.67
C VAL A 167 7.17 11.81 -9.89
N VAL A 168 6.59 11.20 -8.85
CA VAL A 168 5.67 11.87 -7.92
C VAL A 168 6.42 12.18 -6.62
N ILE A 169 6.47 13.46 -6.25
CA ILE A 169 7.21 13.95 -5.07
C ILE A 169 6.31 14.30 -3.87
N GLY A 170 5.01 14.03 -3.97
CA GLY A 170 4.06 14.28 -2.90
C GLY A 170 2.67 13.73 -3.20
N HIS A 171 1.90 13.53 -2.14
CA HIS A 171 0.48 13.16 -2.20
C HIS A 171 -0.32 13.98 -1.18
N LYS A 172 -1.64 14.07 -1.37
CA LYS A 172 -2.53 14.70 -0.38
C LYS A 172 -2.70 13.77 0.82
N SER A 173 -2.74 14.32 2.03
CA SER A 173 -3.12 13.55 3.21
C SER A 173 -4.58 13.10 3.11
N SER A 174 -4.89 11.91 3.60
CA SER A 174 -6.26 11.39 3.69
C SER A 174 -6.71 11.27 5.14
N HIS A 175 -7.97 11.58 5.41
CA HIS A 175 -8.62 11.37 6.71
C HIS A 175 -9.98 10.73 6.49
N SER A 176 -10.22 9.62 7.19
CA SER A 176 -11.48 8.87 7.13
C SER A 176 -12.15 8.91 8.50
N PHE A 177 -13.45 9.19 8.53
CA PHE A 177 -14.25 9.26 9.75
C PHE A 177 -15.37 8.23 9.70
N VAL A 178 -15.53 7.46 10.78
CA VAL A 178 -16.69 6.60 10.98
C VAL A 178 -17.69 7.33 11.86
N THR A 179 -18.83 7.73 11.30
CA THR A 179 -19.88 8.47 12.01
C THR A 179 -21.09 7.58 12.26
N SER A 180 -21.48 7.42 13.52
CA SER A 180 -22.71 6.71 13.93
C SER A 180 -23.77 7.71 14.38
N LEU A 181 -24.96 7.63 13.77
CA LEU A 181 -26.10 8.49 14.09
C LEU A 181 -27.14 7.71 14.90
N GLY A 182 -27.38 8.15 16.12
CA GLY A 182 -28.46 7.65 16.97
C GLY A 182 -29.79 8.34 16.67
N GLY A 183 -30.88 7.59 16.77
CA GLY A 183 -32.25 8.10 16.70
C GLY A 183 -33.08 7.63 17.90
N LEU A 184 -34.37 7.99 17.88
CA LEU A 184 -35.36 7.52 18.85
C LEU A 184 -36.47 6.79 18.10
N SER A 185 -36.62 5.50 18.36
CA SER A 185 -37.64 4.66 17.73
C SER A 185 -39.05 5.08 18.15
N GLY A 186 -39.99 5.06 17.22
CA GLY A 186 -41.39 5.38 17.45
C GLY A 186 -42.29 4.82 16.35
N HIS A 187 -43.61 4.88 16.55
CA HIS A 187 -44.57 4.48 15.51
C HIS A 187 -44.41 5.41 14.30
N SER A 188 -44.37 4.87 13.09
CA SER A 188 -44.06 5.63 11.85
C SER A 188 -44.98 6.81 11.55
N SER A 189 -46.20 6.84 12.10
CA SER A 189 -47.18 7.93 11.95
C SER A 189 -47.06 9.01 13.04
N ARG A 190 -46.30 8.75 14.11
CA ARG A 190 -46.07 9.65 15.23
C ARG A 190 -44.64 10.18 15.20
N THR A 191 -44.33 10.92 14.14
CA THR A 191 -43.02 11.55 13.93
C THR A 191 -42.69 12.59 15.00
N ASP A 192 -43.67 13.03 15.77
CA ASP A 192 -43.53 13.87 16.96
C ASP A 192 -42.92 13.14 18.16
N LEU A 193 -42.97 11.81 18.19
CA LEU A 193 -42.50 10.98 19.31
C LEU A 193 -41.20 10.22 19.01
N GLY A 194 -40.66 10.33 17.80
CA GLY A 194 -39.44 9.65 17.37
C GLY A 194 -38.43 10.62 16.73
N VAL A 195 -37.19 10.14 16.57
CA VAL A 195 -36.12 10.88 15.88
C VAL A 195 -35.51 9.97 14.82
N SER A 196 -35.67 10.35 13.56
CA SER A 196 -35.16 9.59 12.42
C SER A 196 -33.65 9.84 12.25
N ALA A 197 -32.85 8.84 12.61
CA ALA A 197 -31.41 8.83 12.30
C ALA A 197 -31.15 8.93 10.79
N VAL A 198 -32.04 8.35 9.96
CA VAL A 198 -31.96 8.42 8.49
C VAL A 198 -32.10 9.85 8.00
N THR A 199 -33.06 10.61 8.54
CA THR A 199 -33.25 12.02 8.15
C THR A 199 -32.07 12.89 8.59
N ALA A 200 -31.50 12.64 9.77
CA ALA A 200 -30.27 13.30 10.20
C ALA A 200 -29.10 12.95 9.28
N GLY A 201 -28.97 11.68 8.89
CA GLY A 201 -27.94 11.21 7.96
C GLY A 201 -28.05 11.85 6.58
N ALA A 202 -29.28 11.95 6.04
CA ALA A 202 -29.50 12.63 4.76
C ALA A 202 -29.04 14.10 4.81
N ARG A 203 -29.32 14.81 5.91
CA ARG A 203 -28.85 16.20 6.09
C ARG A 203 -27.33 16.31 6.20
N LEU A 204 -26.69 15.38 6.91
CA LEU A 204 -25.23 15.33 7.03
C LEU A 204 -24.58 15.10 5.66
N ILE A 205 -25.10 14.17 4.86
CA ILE A 205 -24.61 13.89 3.50
C ILE A 205 -24.77 15.13 2.62
N THR A 206 -25.92 15.80 2.64
CA THR A 206 -26.12 17.04 1.88
C THR A 206 -25.12 18.11 2.30
N TRP A 207 -24.92 18.32 3.60
CA TRP A 207 -23.96 19.30 4.11
C TRP A 207 -22.51 18.97 3.69
N LEU A 208 -22.11 17.69 3.66
CA LEU A 208 -20.79 17.28 3.16
C LEU A 208 -20.62 17.55 1.67
N GLY A 209 -21.69 17.39 0.88
CA GLY A 209 -21.71 17.77 -0.54
C GLY A 209 -21.56 19.28 -0.72
N ASP A 210 -22.34 20.08 0.02
CA ASP A 210 -22.24 21.55 -0.01
C ASP A 210 -20.84 22.02 0.40
N LEU A 211 -20.22 21.36 1.40
CA LEU A 211 -18.84 21.63 1.81
C LEU A 211 -17.83 21.28 0.71
N ALA A 212 -18.03 20.17 0.01
CA ALA A 212 -17.19 19.80 -1.13
C ALA A 212 -17.24 20.89 -2.22
N ASP A 213 -18.44 21.37 -2.54
CA ASP A 213 -18.66 22.45 -3.51
C ASP A 213 -18.03 23.77 -3.03
N GLU A 214 -18.15 24.11 -1.75
CA GLU A 214 -17.53 25.31 -1.17
C GLU A 214 -16.00 25.27 -1.32
N ILE A 215 -15.38 24.13 -0.96
CA ILE A 215 -13.92 23.95 -1.07
C ILE A 215 -13.50 23.98 -2.54
N GLU A 216 -14.25 23.32 -3.42
CA GLU A 216 -13.98 23.32 -4.86
C GLU A 216 -14.08 24.72 -5.47
N ASN A 217 -14.94 25.60 -4.96
CA ASN A 217 -15.09 26.99 -5.43
C ASN A 217 -14.21 28.00 -4.67
N GLY A 218 -13.51 27.56 -3.62
CA GLY A 218 -12.66 28.41 -2.79
C GLY A 218 -11.32 28.80 -3.44
N GLU A 219 -10.60 29.67 -2.73
CA GLU A 219 -9.30 30.22 -3.18
C GLU A 219 -8.10 29.35 -2.79
N SER A 220 -8.25 28.42 -1.84
CA SER A 220 -7.15 27.55 -1.37
C SER A 220 -6.80 26.50 -2.42
N ARG A 221 -5.70 26.72 -3.14
CA ARG A 221 -5.21 25.84 -4.20
C ARG A 221 -3.75 25.48 -4.01
N ASP A 222 -3.41 24.27 -4.45
CA ASP A 222 -2.05 23.80 -4.61
C ASP A 222 -1.91 23.04 -5.93
N GLU A 223 -1.40 23.75 -6.94
CA GLU A 223 -1.22 23.27 -8.32
C GLU A 223 -0.26 22.07 -8.46
N ARG A 224 0.41 21.69 -7.37
CA ARG A 224 1.21 20.45 -7.33
C ARG A 224 0.34 19.19 -7.33
N PHE A 225 -0.95 19.31 -7.02
CA PHE A 225 -1.88 18.18 -6.92
C PHE A 225 -3.03 18.30 -7.92
N PHE A 226 -3.57 17.14 -8.32
CA PHE A 226 -4.78 17.08 -9.15
C PHE A 226 -5.83 16.16 -8.50
N PRO A 227 -7.03 16.66 -8.16
CA PRO A 227 -7.43 18.07 -8.20
C PRO A 227 -6.61 18.95 -7.22
N ALA A 228 -6.46 20.23 -7.55
CA ALA A 228 -5.60 21.20 -6.84
C ALA A 228 -6.18 21.72 -5.50
N TYR A 229 -7.18 21.02 -4.94
CA TYR A 229 -7.86 21.39 -3.71
C TYR A 229 -8.11 20.14 -2.86
N THR A 230 -8.46 20.39 -1.59
CA THR A 230 -8.91 19.33 -0.67
C THR A 230 -10.21 18.74 -1.19
N THR A 231 -10.27 17.42 -1.29
CA THR A 231 -11.48 16.71 -1.71
C THR A 231 -12.22 16.19 -0.49
N VAL A 232 -13.55 16.33 -0.49
CA VAL A 232 -14.44 15.72 0.49
C VAL A 232 -15.25 14.64 -0.22
N HIS A 233 -15.37 13.47 0.42
CA HIS A 233 -16.16 12.36 -0.08
C HIS A 233 -17.05 11.85 1.06
N CYS A 234 -18.33 11.58 0.77
CA CYS A 234 -19.32 11.05 1.70
C CYS A 234 -19.95 9.76 1.17
#